data_AF-A0A6P8RD98-F1
#
_entry.id   AF-A0A6P8RD98-F1
#
_cell.length_a   1.000
_cell.length_b   1.000
_cell.length_c   1.000
_cell.angle_alpha   90.00
_cell.angle_beta   90.00
_cell.angle_gamma   90.00
#
_symmetry.space_group_name_H-M   'P 1'
#
loop_
_entity.id
_entity.type
_entity.pdbx_description
1 polymer ?
#
loop_
_entity_poly.entity_id
_entity_poly.type
_entity_poly.pdbx_seq_one_letter_code
_entity_poly.pdbx_strand_id
1 'polypeptide(L)'
;MVCTLPREPPPSPQASLKPRSAQLDFRPPQVPLLSFSGVPPLCDATFSILSCLGLPSDATSCFRQGGTLLRASSVRGRGTGDRKVRDWWWAISELSSMEKKLAEFKCNTNEAINLKLVRFPDDLEDENTTFHPEYTHQLFGDDESAFGYKGLQIFLYYIAGNLSPLFRLQYTSKVDEKFDCVQADDVESKIREIIPPVFCTNMDDFISLLEKEVNFRPFGTVLHTYSVHNEEAGEDITYQICKADMTCPGFREYHERLQTFLMWFIETASFIDVDDERWDYFLVQMLILPPFQGEGHGAQLLESVHRYYISSPKVMDITAEDPSENYVKLRDFVLVKLCQDLPCFSDEKLFQGFSKEMVMETQQKLKINKQHCRRIYEILRLRMTDMSDAEKARLYRLDIKRRLIGPFKKNQRELAKMKKCLNPEELTNQMNQIDLNMQHEQLEESYQQLISDYRRIIERLAQA
;
A
#
# COMPACT_ATOMS: atom_id res chain seq x y z
N MET A 1 -0.25 13.06 -1.39
CA MET A 1 -1.48 13.77 -1.81
C MET A 1 -2.64 13.14 -1.06
N VAL A 2 -3.66 13.92 -0.73
CA VAL A 2 -4.92 13.40 -0.20
C VAL A 2 -6.05 13.85 -1.12
N CYS A 3 -6.81 12.89 -1.64
CA CYS A 3 -7.98 13.13 -2.48
C CYS A 3 -9.24 12.78 -1.69
N THR A 4 -10.29 13.60 -1.81
CA THR A 4 -11.55 13.36 -1.10
C THR A 4 -12.77 13.40 -2.00
N LEU A 5 -13.70 12.47 -1.78
CA LEU A 5 -15.01 12.35 -2.44
C LEU A 5 -16.18 12.46 -1.45
N PRO A 6 -17.17 13.33 -1.70
CA PRO A 6 -18.46 13.28 -1.01
C PRO A 6 -19.42 12.19 -1.56
N ARG A 7 -19.96 11.30 -0.68
CA ARG A 7 -20.91 10.21 -1.07
C ARG A 7 -22.39 10.65 -1.16
N GLU A 8 -23.19 9.95 -1.99
CA GLU A 8 -24.67 9.99 -2.02
C GLU A 8 -25.33 8.68 -1.55
N PRO A 9 -26.57 8.73 -1.01
CA PRO A 9 -27.40 7.54 -0.81
C PRO A 9 -28.02 7.05 -2.14
N PRO A 10 -28.45 5.77 -2.24
CA PRO A 10 -29.04 5.21 -3.45
C PRO A 10 -30.28 5.99 -3.91
N PRO A 11 -30.59 5.98 -5.22
CA PRO A 11 -31.66 6.79 -5.79
C PRO A 11 -33.01 6.37 -5.20
N SER A 12 -33.64 7.28 -4.46
CA SER A 12 -35.04 7.17 -4.02
C SER A 12 -35.76 8.47 -4.40
N PRO A 13 -37.05 8.42 -4.81
CA PRO A 13 -37.66 9.51 -5.59
C PRO A 13 -38.08 10.76 -4.78
N GLN A 14 -37.58 10.92 -3.55
CA GLN A 14 -37.89 12.08 -2.70
C GLN A 14 -36.69 12.38 -1.79
N ALA A 15 -35.81 13.30 -2.19
CA ALA A 15 -34.69 13.70 -1.34
C ALA A 15 -34.60 15.24 -1.22
N SER A 16 -35.10 15.72 -0.09
CA SER A 16 -34.60 16.93 0.58
C SER A 16 -33.07 16.90 0.67
N LEU A 17 -32.40 18.03 0.46
CA LEU A 17 -30.95 18.24 0.67
C LEU A 17 -30.50 17.69 2.05
N LYS A 18 -29.97 16.47 2.08
CA LYS A 18 -29.37 15.86 3.27
C LYS A 18 -27.85 16.12 3.29
N PRO A 19 -27.24 16.36 4.46
CA PRO A 19 -25.78 16.49 4.60
C PRO A 19 -25.04 15.19 4.21
N ARG A 20 -23.81 15.31 3.67
CA ARG A 20 -23.03 14.24 3.01
C ARG A 20 -21.71 13.95 3.74
N SER A 21 -21.25 12.70 3.76
CA SER A 21 -19.89 12.35 4.26
C SER A 21 -18.81 12.68 3.24
N ALA A 22 -17.68 13.24 3.66
CA ALA A 22 -16.46 13.35 2.86
C ALA A 22 -15.59 12.11 3.10
N GLN A 23 -15.14 11.45 2.05
CA GLN A 23 -14.34 10.22 2.13
C GLN A 23 -12.97 10.48 1.53
N LEU A 24 -11.91 10.18 2.28
CA LEU A 24 -10.53 10.13 1.79
C LEU A 24 -10.37 8.84 0.98
N ASP A 25 -10.04 8.95 -0.30
CA ASP A 25 -10.05 7.82 -1.23
C ASP A 25 -8.62 7.47 -1.72
N PHE A 26 -8.40 6.16 -1.80
CA PHE A 26 -7.26 5.42 -2.32
C PHE A 26 -7.85 4.18 -3.00
N ARG A 27 -8.44 4.37 -4.17
CA ARG A 27 -9.47 3.47 -4.70
C ARG A 27 -8.86 2.15 -5.20
N PRO A 28 -9.48 0.98 -4.97
CA PRO A 28 -9.22 -0.26 -5.69
C PRO A 28 -10.15 -0.42 -6.92
N PRO A 29 -9.71 -1.12 -7.99
CA PRO A 29 -10.59 -1.38 -9.14
C PRO A 29 -11.64 -2.45 -8.82
N GLN A 30 -12.88 -2.21 -9.27
CA GLN A 30 -13.81 -3.31 -9.58
C GLN A 30 -13.42 -3.88 -10.95
N VAL A 31 -12.69 -5.00 -10.95
CA VAL A 31 -12.48 -5.79 -12.16
C VAL A 31 -13.56 -6.88 -12.21
N PRO A 32 -14.33 -7.01 -13.31
CA PRO A 32 -15.19 -8.17 -13.50
C PRO A 32 -14.31 -9.43 -13.53
N LEU A 33 -14.65 -10.42 -12.71
CA LEU A 33 -14.05 -11.76 -12.72
C LEU A 33 -14.13 -12.36 -14.13
N LEU A 34 -13.07 -12.16 -14.92
CA LEU A 34 -12.75 -12.98 -16.07
C LEU A 34 -11.73 -14.00 -15.59
N SER A 35 -12.21 -15.22 -15.40
CA SER A 35 -11.38 -16.40 -15.18
C SER A 35 -10.45 -16.60 -16.38
N PHE A 36 -9.21 -16.14 -16.28
CA PHE A 36 -8.14 -16.60 -17.15
C PHE A 36 -7.37 -17.70 -16.44
N SER A 37 -7.78 -18.94 -16.72
CA SER A 37 -6.90 -20.09 -16.58
C SER A 37 -5.82 -20.01 -17.66
N GLY A 38 -4.55 -19.87 -17.28
CA GLY A 38 -3.47 -20.05 -18.25
C GLY A 38 -2.17 -19.33 -17.93
N VAL A 39 -1.48 -19.76 -16.87
CA VAL A 39 -0.01 -19.79 -16.90
C VAL A 39 0.35 -21.27 -16.93
N PRO A 40 1.05 -21.79 -17.95
CA PRO A 40 1.51 -23.16 -17.90
C PRO A 40 2.53 -23.28 -16.76
N PRO A 41 2.48 -24.35 -15.96
CA PRO A 41 3.52 -24.60 -14.98
C PRO A 41 4.87 -24.74 -15.72
N LEU A 42 5.98 -24.55 -14.98
CA LEU A 42 7.39 -24.74 -15.38
C LEU A 42 7.71 -26.08 -16.12
N CYS A 43 6.71 -26.95 -16.34
CA CYS A 43 6.77 -28.11 -17.22
C CYS A 43 6.83 -27.77 -18.72
N ASP A 44 6.33 -26.63 -19.19
CA ASP A 44 6.32 -26.34 -20.64
C ASP A 44 7.68 -25.88 -21.18
N ALA A 45 8.50 -25.23 -20.34
CA ALA A 45 9.90 -24.94 -20.66
C ALA A 45 10.71 -26.23 -20.82
N THR A 46 10.51 -27.20 -19.93
CA THR A 46 11.22 -28.50 -19.99
C THR A 46 10.85 -29.31 -21.24
N PHE A 47 9.62 -29.19 -21.75
CA PHE A 47 9.20 -29.80 -23.02
C PHE A 47 9.87 -29.18 -24.25
N SER A 48 10.01 -27.85 -24.30
CA SER A 48 10.69 -27.16 -25.41
C SER A 48 12.21 -27.42 -25.42
N ILE A 49 12.82 -27.53 -24.24
CA ILE A 49 14.25 -27.82 -24.05
C ILE A 49 14.60 -29.25 -24.49
N LEU A 50 13.76 -30.24 -24.15
CA LEU A 50 13.96 -31.64 -24.58
C LEU A 50 13.87 -31.81 -26.10
N SER A 51 13.03 -30.99 -26.77
CA SER A 51 12.92 -30.95 -28.23
C SER A 51 14.17 -30.34 -28.90
N CYS A 52 14.77 -29.30 -28.30
CA CYS A 52 15.98 -28.66 -28.82
C CYS A 52 17.25 -29.52 -28.64
N LEU A 53 17.29 -30.38 -27.61
CA LEU A 53 18.41 -31.28 -27.32
C LEU A 53 18.36 -32.62 -28.08
N GLY A 54 17.34 -32.85 -28.92
CA GLY A 54 17.26 -34.05 -29.77
C GLY A 54 17.09 -35.38 -29.02
N LEU A 55 16.56 -35.35 -27.79
CA LEU A 55 16.35 -36.56 -26.99
C LEU A 55 14.99 -37.21 -27.31
N PRO A 56 14.90 -38.56 -27.34
CA PRO A 56 13.67 -39.26 -27.69
C PRO A 56 12.57 -39.07 -26.65
N SER A 57 11.33 -38.95 -27.13
CA SER A 57 10.07 -38.70 -26.40
C SER A 57 9.68 -39.71 -25.31
N ASP A 58 10.48 -40.77 -25.12
CA ASP A 58 10.21 -41.85 -24.16
C ASP A 58 10.73 -41.54 -22.74
N ALA A 59 11.45 -40.44 -22.53
CA ALA A 59 11.90 -40.01 -21.18
C ALA A 59 10.77 -39.39 -20.33
N THR A 60 9.62 -39.10 -20.94
CA THR A 60 8.50 -38.37 -20.33
C THR A 60 7.60 -39.21 -19.41
N SER A 61 7.78 -40.54 -19.38
CA SER A 61 6.91 -41.41 -18.56
C SER A 61 7.21 -41.41 -17.06
N CYS A 62 8.27 -40.73 -16.60
CA CYS A 62 8.64 -40.71 -15.18
C CYS A 62 8.10 -39.49 -14.38
N PHE A 63 7.45 -38.52 -15.02
CA PHE A 63 7.06 -37.26 -14.35
C PHE A 63 5.58 -37.17 -13.90
N ARG A 64 4.83 -38.28 -13.91
CA ARG A 64 3.49 -38.36 -13.28
C ARG A 64 3.43 -39.45 -12.23
N GLN A 65 3.93 -39.16 -11.02
CA GLN A 65 3.32 -39.58 -9.76
C GLN A 65 4.00 -38.89 -8.57
N GLY A 66 3.16 -38.28 -7.72
CA GLY A 66 3.37 -37.84 -6.32
C GLY A 66 4.80 -37.60 -5.84
N GLY A 67 5.10 -36.34 -5.52
CA GLY A 67 6.37 -35.90 -4.94
C GLY A 67 6.88 -36.80 -3.81
N THR A 68 7.92 -37.57 -4.12
CA THR A 68 8.84 -38.17 -3.14
C THR A 68 10.16 -38.43 -3.87
N LEU A 69 11.24 -37.81 -3.42
CA LEU A 69 12.60 -38.07 -3.91
C LEU A 69 13.02 -39.49 -3.52
N LEU A 70 12.86 -40.45 -4.43
CA LEU A 70 13.35 -41.81 -4.22
C LEU A 70 14.88 -41.85 -4.37
N ARG A 71 15.55 -42.13 -3.25
CA ARG A 71 16.98 -42.43 -3.18
C ARG A 71 17.26 -43.66 -4.06
N ALA A 72 17.99 -43.49 -5.16
CA ALA A 72 18.30 -44.58 -6.09
C ALA A 72 19.22 -45.63 -5.43
N SER A 73 18.64 -46.77 -5.09
CA SER A 73 19.36 -47.97 -4.68
C SER A 73 20.17 -48.54 -5.85
N SER A 74 21.45 -48.85 -5.61
CA SER A 74 22.36 -49.47 -6.58
C SER A 74 21.81 -50.79 -7.12
N VAL A 75 21.46 -50.83 -8.41
CA VAL A 75 21.22 -52.07 -9.16
C VAL A 75 22.47 -52.36 -10.00
N ARG A 76 23.29 -53.32 -9.56
CA ARG A 76 24.37 -53.90 -10.36
C ARG A 76 23.76 -54.86 -11.40
N GLY A 77 23.53 -54.37 -12.61
CA GLY A 77 23.27 -55.18 -13.80
C GLY A 77 24.32 -54.91 -14.87
N ARG A 78 25.05 -55.95 -15.31
CA ARG A 78 26.10 -55.86 -16.33
C ARG A 78 25.49 -55.57 -17.70
N GLY A 79 26.07 -54.59 -18.40
CA GLY A 79 25.94 -54.39 -19.84
C GLY A 79 24.74 -53.51 -20.24
N THR A 80 25.03 -52.33 -20.82
CA THR A 80 24.10 -51.38 -21.48
C THR A 80 23.24 -50.43 -20.62
N GLY A 81 23.28 -50.51 -19.28
CA GLY A 81 22.55 -49.58 -18.38
C GLY A 81 23.30 -48.31 -17.98
N ASP A 82 24.62 -48.26 -18.17
CA ASP A 82 25.51 -47.23 -17.61
C ASP A 82 25.44 -45.89 -18.38
N ARG A 83 25.06 -45.95 -19.67
CA ARG A 83 24.97 -44.78 -20.53
C ARG A 83 23.71 -43.96 -20.23
N LYS A 84 22.54 -44.61 -20.14
CA LYS A 84 21.26 -43.95 -19.83
C LYS A 84 21.24 -43.24 -18.47
N VAL A 85 21.86 -43.84 -17.45
CA VAL A 85 21.94 -43.21 -16.12
C VAL A 85 22.87 -42.01 -16.15
N ARG A 86 24.02 -42.11 -16.83
CA ARG A 86 24.92 -40.96 -17.05
C ARG A 86 24.25 -39.85 -17.86
N ASP A 87 23.52 -40.17 -18.92
CA ASP A 87 22.81 -39.21 -19.76
C ASP A 87 21.70 -38.51 -18.95
N TRP A 88 21.01 -39.23 -18.05
CA TRP A 88 20.05 -38.65 -17.10
C TRP A 88 20.70 -37.69 -16.09
N TRP A 89 21.82 -38.09 -15.47
CA TRP A 89 22.57 -37.21 -14.55
C TRP A 89 23.16 -36.00 -15.29
N TRP A 90 23.57 -36.17 -16.54
CA TRP A 90 24.05 -35.08 -17.39
C TRP A 90 22.93 -34.10 -17.72
N ALA A 91 21.73 -34.58 -18.11
CA ALA A 91 20.57 -33.74 -18.37
C ALA A 91 20.08 -32.98 -17.11
N ILE A 92 20.05 -33.64 -15.94
CA ILE A 92 19.73 -32.97 -14.66
C ILE A 92 20.80 -31.91 -14.33
N SER A 93 22.08 -32.21 -14.58
CA SER A 93 23.17 -31.26 -14.36
C SER A 93 23.09 -30.07 -15.32
N GLU A 94 22.70 -30.28 -16.58
CA GLU A 94 22.48 -29.20 -17.56
C GLU A 94 21.26 -28.34 -17.19
N LEU A 95 20.13 -28.95 -16.81
CA LEU A 95 18.95 -28.24 -16.32
C LEU A 95 19.29 -27.39 -15.08
N SER A 96 20.00 -27.97 -14.10
CA SER A 96 20.45 -27.23 -12.91
C SER A 96 21.45 -26.13 -13.25
N SER A 97 22.31 -26.33 -14.25
CA SER A 97 23.24 -25.29 -14.71
C SER A 97 22.52 -24.16 -15.44
N MET A 98 21.47 -24.47 -16.20
CA MET A 98 20.67 -23.49 -16.92
C MET A 98 19.74 -22.71 -15.98
N GLU A 99 19.11 -23.37 -15.00
CA GLU A 99 18.36 -22.69 -13.92
C GLU A 99 19.23 -21.69 -13.17
N LYS A 100 20.47 -22.06 -12.83
CA LYS A 100 21.42 -21.12 -12.19
C LYS A 100 21.76 -19.93 -13.07
N LYS A 101 21.93 -20.14 -14.39
CA LYS A 101 22.20 -19.06 -15.34
C LYS A 101 20.98 -18.14 -15.50
N LEU A 102 19.78 -18.70 -15.61
CA LEU A 102 18.53 -17.96 -15.77
C LEU A 102 18.10 -17.22 -14.50
N ALA A 103 18.47 -17.74 -13.31
CA ALA A 103 18.24 -17.07 -12.04
C ALA A 103 18.94 -15.70 -11.98
N GLU A 104 20.11 -15.54 -12.62
CA GLU A 104 20.81 -14.25 -12.69
C GLU A 104 20.08 -13.20 -13.55
N PHE A 105 19.09 -13.62 -14.35
CA PHE A 105 18.26 -12.75 -15.18
C PHE A 105 16.89 -12.45 -14.56
N LYS A 106 16.61 -12.94 -13.34
CA LYS A 106 15.43 -12.55 -12.55
C LYS A 106 15.86 -11.45 -11.57
N CYS A 107 15.22 -10.28 -11.66
CA CYS A 107 15.51 -9.14 -10.80
C CYS A 107 14.29 -8.80 -9.93
N ASN A 108 14.52 -8.43 -8.67
CA ASN A 108 13.49 -7.83 -7.82
C ASN A 108 13.20 -6.39 -8.29
N THR A 109 11.95 -6.09 -8.66
CA THR A 109 11.59 -4.77 -9.19
C THR A 109 11.52 -3.68 -8.14
N ASN A 110 11.29 -4.00 -6.87
CA ASN A 110 11.33 -3.02 -5.79
C ASN A 110 12.75 -2.46 -5.62
N GLU A 111 13.77 -3.30 -5.76
CA GLU A 111 15.19 -2.89 -5.69
C GLU A 111 15.71 -2.31 -7.01
N ALA A 112 15.22 -2.79 -8.15
CA ALA A 112 15.67 -2.31 -9.47
C ALA A 112 15.14 -0.92 -9.82
N ILE A 113 14.00 -0.50 -9.27
CA ILE A 113 13.43 0.84 -9.51
C ILE A 113 14.04 1.85 -8.55
N ASN A 114 14.71 2.84 -9.13
CA ASN A 114 15.35 3.95 -8.43
C ASN A 114 14.52 5.22 -8.62
N LEU A 115 13.90 5.70 -7.54
CA LEU A 115 13.16 6.95 -7.50
C LEU A 115 14.03 8.06 -6.90
N LYS A 116 13.97 9.27 -7.47
CA LYS A 116 14.61 10.47 -6.93
C LYS A 116 13.73 11.70 -7.06
N LEU A 117 13.83 12.60 -6.08
CA LEU A 117 13.34 13.96 -6.17
C LEU A 117 14.53 14.92 -6.27
N VAL A 118 14.76 15.46 -7.46
CA VAL A 118 15.95 16.26 -7.77
C VAL A 118 15.63 17.74 -7.59
N ARG A 119 16.37 18.42 -6.71
CA ARG A 119 16.33 19.87 -6.49
C ARG A 119 17.55 20.55 -7.09
N PHE A 120 18.69 19.92 -6.95
CA PHE A 120 19.98 20.40 -7.44
C PHE A 120 20.61 19.34 -8.35
N PRO A 121 21.45 19.74 -9.32
CA PRO A 121 22.17 18.78 -10.17
C PRO A 121 22.95 17.73 -9.38
N ASP A 122 23.52 18.11 -8.24
CA ASP A 122 24.29 17.21 -7.36
C ASP A 122 23.45 16.04 -6.82
N ASP A 123 22.12 16.18 -6.67
CA ASP A 123 21.24 15.11 -6.21
C ASP A 123 21.19 13.92 -7.20
N LEU A 124 21.55 14.14 -8.47
CA LEU A 124 21.62 13.09 -9.49
C LEU A 124 22.74 12.09 -9.19
N GLU A 125 23.84 12.55 -8.60
CA GLU A 125 25.01 11.72 -8.26
C GLU A 125 24.97 11.23 -6.81
N ASP A 126 24.20 11.89 -5.93
CA ASP A 126 24.07 11.49 -4.53
C ASP A 126 23.15 10.27 -4.35
N GLU A 127 23.72 9.09 -4.14
CA GLU A 127 22.97 7.86 -3.91
C GLU A 127 22.01 7.94 -2.71
N ASN A 128 22.29 8.77 -1.70
CA ASN A 128 21.47 8.90 -0.49
C ASN A 128 20.08 9.50 -0.75
N THR A 129 19.91 10.22 -1.86
CA THR A 129 18.61 10.79 -2.27
C THR A 129 17.73 9.78 -3.01
N THR A 130 18.26 8.58 -3.29
CA THR A 130 17.53 7.51 -3.97
C THR A 130 16.63 6.79 -2.97
N PHE A 131 15.39 6.54 -3.39
CA PHE A 131 14.47 5.70 -2.65
C PHE A 131 13.78 4.72 -3.59
N HIS A 132 13.18 3.69 -3.01
CA HIS A 132 12.63 2.56 -3.75
C HIS A 132 11.12 2.44 -3.52
N PRO A 133 10.36 1.88 -4.49
CA PRO A 133 8.97 1.49 -4.26
C PRO A 133 8.82 0.51 -3.09
N GLU A 134 7.71 0.62 -2.38
CA GLU A 134 7.27 -0.40 -1.41
C GLU A 134 6.50 -1.52 -2.12
N TYR A 135 5.82 -1.18 -3.21
CA TYR A 135 5.00 -2.09 -4.01
C TYR A 135 5.31 -1.94 -5.49
N THR A 136 5.43 -3.06 -6.20
CA THR A 136 5.50 -3.10 -7.68
C THR A 136 4.63 -4.20 -8.29
N HIS A 137 3.93 -4.98 -7.45
CA HIS A 137 3.10 -6.11 -7.87
C HIS A 137 2.01 -5.75 -8.87
N GLN A 138 1.49 -4.53 -8.83
CA GLN A 138 0.48 -4.06 -9.79
C GLN A 138 0.98 -4.06 -11.24
N LEU A 139 2.30 -3.93 -11.46
CA LEU A 139 2.92 -3.98 -12.79
C LEU A 139 3.68 -5.29 -13.05
N PHE A 140 4.35 -5.82 -12.04
CA PHE A 140 5.28 -6.94 -12.17
C PHE A 140 4.75 -8.26 -11.56
N GLY A 141 3.47 -8.28 -11.18
CA GLY A 141 2.80 -9.45 -10.59
C GLY A 141 3.21 -9.70 -9.14
N ASP A 142 2.55 -10.65 -8.49
CA ASP A 142 2.71 -10.92 -7.04
C ASP A 142 4.15 -11.23 -6.59
N ASP A 143 4.98 -11.73 -7.52
CA ASP A 143 6.40 -12.02 -7.30
C ASP A 143 7.29 -10.76 -7.29
N GLU A 144 6.78 -9.60 -7.70
CA GLU A 144 7.49 -8.32 -7.79
C GLU A 144 8.85 -8.47 -8.48
N SER A 145 8.82 -9.08 -9.67
CA SER A 145 10.03 -9.41 -10.38
C SER A 145 9.92 -9.21 -11.89
N ALA A 146 11.05 -8.87 -12.50
CA ALA A 146 11.20 -8.80 -13.94
C ALA A 146 12.22 -9.85 -14.41
N PHE A 147 11.88 -10.57 -15.47
CA PHE A 147 12.71 -11.59 -16.07
C PHE A 147 13.39 -11.12 -17.35
N GLY A 148 14.60 -11.63 -17.58
CA GLY A 148 15.34 -11.48 -18.82
C GLY A 148 16.42 -10.39 -18.80
N TYR A 149 16.72 -9.82 -17.64
CA TYR A 149 17.69 -8.74 -17.48
C TYR A 149 18.67 -9.05 -16.35
N LYS A 150 19.97 -8.84 -16.59
CA LYS A 150 21.01 -8.93 -15.57
C LYS A 150 21.45 -7.52 -15.16
N GLY A 151 21.46 -7.25 -13.85
CA GLY A 151 21.82 -5.93 -13.32
C GLY A 151 20.85 -4.85 -13.80
N LEU A 152 19.55 -5.15 -13.80
CA LEU A 152 18.50 -4.22 -14.21
C LEU A 152 18.46 -3.01 -13.27
N GLN A 153 18.42 -1.82 -13.85
CA GLN A 153 18.24 -0.55 -13.16
C GLN A 153 17.22 0.29 -13.93
N ILE A 154 16.13 0.63 -13.26
CA ILE A 154 15.03 1.44 -13.79
C ILE A 154 15.10 2.79 -13.08
N PHE A 155 15.51 3.84 -13.78
CA PHE A 155 15.63 5.18 -13.22
C PHE A 155 14.36 5.97 -13.53
N LEU A 156 13.67 6.39 -12.47
CA LEU A 156 12.48 7.24 -12.52
C LEU A 156 12.71 8.46 -11.63
N TYR A 157 13.36 9.48 -12.19
CA TYR A 157 13.71 10.69 -11.46
C TYR A 157 12.69 11.78 -11.74
N TYR A 158 12.39 12.59 -10.74
CA TYR A 158 11.41 13.67 -10.84
C TYR A 158 12.03 14.96 -10.34
N ILE A 159 11.80 16.07 -11.05
CA ILE A 159 12.13 17.40 -10.52
C ILE A 159 11.24 17.66 -9.29
N ALA A 160 11.83 18.10 -8.19
CA ALA A 160 11.17 18.06 -6.88
C ALA A 160 9.87 18.88 -6.76
N GLY A 161 9.71 20.00 -7.46
CA GLY A 161 8.49 20.80 -7.40
C GLY A 161 7.49 20.45 -8.50
N ASN A 162 7.85 20.58 -9.78
CA ASN A 162 6.92 20.36 -10.90
C ASN A 162 6.75 18.88 -11.30
N LEU A 163 7.56 17.97 -10.77
CA LEU A 163 7.54 16.53 -11.01
C LEU A 163 7.76 16.12 -12.47
N SER A 164 8.44 16.91 -13.29
CA SER A 164 8.80 16.50 -14.65
C SER A 164 9.64 15.22 -14.59
N PRO A 165 9.28 14.14 -15.33
CA PRO A 165 9.91 12.85 -15.14
C PRO A 165 11.10 12.66 -16.10
N LEU A 166 12.14 11.99 -15.63
CA LEU A 166 13.14 11.31 -16.42
C LEU A 166 12.92 9.81 -16.26
N PHE A 167 12.79 9.12 -17.39
CA PHE A 167 12.71 7.66 -17.42
C PHE A 167 13.88 7.09 -18.22
N ARG A 168 14.68 6.23 -17.58
CA ARG A 168 15.77 5.51 -18.23
C ARG A 168 15.83 4.07 -17.76
N LEU A 169 16.13 3.18 -18.69
CA LEU A 169 16.37 1.76 -18.43
C LEU A 169 17.84 1.44 -18.69
N GLN A 170 18.49 0.77 -17.75
CA GLN A 170 19.84 0.25 -17.90
C GLN A 170 19.92 -1.21 -17.45
N TYR A 171 20.78 -1.98 -18.10
CA TYR A 171 21.06 -3.37 -17.75
C TYR A 171 22.43 -3.77 -18.31
N THR A 172 23.06 -4.77 -17.71
CA THR A 172 24.37 -5.28 -18.16
C THR A 172 24.23 -6.25 -19.33
N SER A 173 23.21 -7.10 -19.29
CA SER A 173 22.86 -8.03 -20.38
C SER A 173 21.36 -8.34 -20.36
N LYS A 174 20.82 -8.66 -21.54
CA LYS A 174 19.44 -9.08 -21.76
C LYS A 174 19.45 -10.45 -22.43
N VAL A 175 18.52 -11.34 -22.07
CA VAL A 175 18.39 -12.65 -22.73
C VAL A 175 18.07 -12.45 -24.22
N ASP A 176 18.64 -13.31 -25.06
CA ASP A 176 18.38 -13.30 -26.52
C ASP A 176 17.57 -14.56 -26.86
N GLU A 177 16.46 -14.37 -27.58
CA GLU A 177 15.57 -15.45 -28.04
C GLU A 177 16.34 -16.55 -28.78
N LYS A 178 17.44 -16.19 -29.44
CA LYS A 178 18.28 -17.13 -30.21
C LYS A 178 19.12 -18.08 -29.35
N PHE A 179 19.43 -17.71 -28.12
CA PHE A 179 20.35 -18.45 -27.25
C PHE A 179 19.67 -19.07 -26.04
N ASP A 180 18.65 -18.41 -25.50
CA ASP A 180 18.02 -18.81 -24.24
C ASP A 180 16.60 -19.38 -24.43
N CYS A 181 16.04 -19.33 -25.64
CA CYS A 181 14.67 -19.77 -25.97
C CYS A 181 13.55 -19.12 -25.13
N VAL A 182 13.84 -18.02 -24.43
CA VAL A 182 12.89 -17.28 -23.60
C VAL A 182 12.96 -15.78 -23.94
N GLN A 183 11.81 -15.14 -23.99
CA GLN A 183 11.69 -13.70 -24.22
C GLN A 183 11.81 -12.94 -22.89
N ALA A 184 12.55 -11.84 -22.89
CA ALA A 184 12.62 -10.94 -21.74
C ALA A 184 11.30 -10.17 -21.56
N ASP A 185 10.98 -9.82 -20.32
CA ASP A 185 9.82 -8.99 -20.03
C ASP A 185 9.95 -7.60 -20.67
N ASP A 186 8.83 -7.04 -21.13
CA ASP A 186 8.80 -5.66 -21.62
C ASP A 186 8.62 -4.68 -20.46
N VAL A 187 9.70 -4.50 -19.70
CA VAL A 187 9.77 -3.59 -18.55
C VAL A 187 9.43 -2.16 -18.97
N GLU A 188 9.89 -1.73 -20.15
CA GLU A 188 9.67 -0.38 -20.63
C GLU A 188 8.20 -0.08 -20.90
N SER A 189 7.49 -0.98 -21.60
CA SER A 189 6.06 -0.80 -21.84
C SER A 189 5.26 -0.80 -20.54
N LYS A 190 5.57 -1.71 -19.59
CA LYS A 190 4.91 -1.76 -18.28
C LYS A 190 5.03 -0.44 -17.50
N ILE A 191 6.22 0.17 -17.48
CA ILE A 191 6.40 1.47 -16.80
C ILE A 191 5.65 2.58 -17.54
N ARG A 192 5.68 2.58 -18.88
CA ARG A 192 4.97 3.55 -19.74
C ARG A 192 3.45 3.52 -19.60
N GLU A 193 2.87 2.45 -19.08
CA GLU A 193 1.43 2.37 -18.79
C GLU A 193 1.00 3.30 -17.64
N ILE A 194 1.91 3.64 -16.72
CA ILE A 194 1.57 4.42 -15.51
C ILE A 194 2.26 5.79 -15.42
N ILE A 195 3.35 6.01 -16.17
CA ILE A 195 3.98 7.33 -16.27
C ILE A 195 3.28 8.15 -17.37
N PRO A 196 3.26 9.49 -17.26
CA PRO A 196 2.70 10.31 -18.32
C PRO A 196 3.52 10.20 -19.60
N PRO A 197 2.92 10.44 -20.79
CA PRO A 197 3.59 10.22 -22.07
C PRO A 197 4.76 11.17 -22.34
N VAL A 198 4.83 12.29 -21.60
CA VAL A 198 5.90 13.30 -21.73
C VAL A 198 6.91 13.11 -20.60
N PHE A 199 8.09 12.61 -20.95
CA PHE A 199 9.23 12.44 -20.05
C PHE A 199 10.56 12.65 -20.79
N CYS A 200 11.60 13.02 -20.05
CA CYS A 200 12.97 13.04 -20.54
C CYS A 200 13.52 11.61 -20.67
N THR A 201 14.37 11.39 -21.66
CA THR A 201 15.09 10.11 -21.87
C THR A 201 16.60 10.24 -21.65
N ASN A 202 17.11 11.46 -21.49
CA ASN A 202 18.52 11.77 -21.25
C ASN A 202 18.66 12.83 -20.13
N MET A 203 19.87 12.90 -19.56
CA MET A 203 20.16 13.80 -18.42
C MET A 203 20.23 15.27 -18.83
N ASP A 204 20.76 15.58 -20.02
CA ASP A 204 20.98 16.96 -20.45
C ASP A 204 19.66 17.73 -20.60
N ASP A 205 18.64 17.08 -21.18
CA ASP A 205 17.28 17.63 -21.28
C ASP A 205 16.65 17.79 -19.89
N PHE A 206 16.88 16.83 -18.99
CA PHE A 206 16.36 16.88 -17.62
C PHE A 206 16.98 18.03 -16.81
N ILE A 207 18.30 18.24 -16.91
CA ILE A 207 19.01 19.36 -16.28
C ILE A 207 18.52 20.69 -16.87
N SER A 208 18.30 20.76 -18.19
CA SER A 208 17.74 21.95 -18.85
C SER A 208 16.32 22.28 -18.39
N LEU A 209 15.53 21.28 -17.97
CA LEU A 209 14.23 21.50 -17.33
C LEU A 209 14.36 21.90 -15.87
N LEU A 210 15.32 21.32 -15.14
CA LEU A 210 15.61 21.66 -13.74
C LEU A 210 15.96 23.14 -13.57
N GLU A 211 16.71 23.72 -14.49
CA GLU A 211 17.02 25.17 -14.48
C GLU A 211 15.76 26.06 -14.56
N LYS A 212 14.67 25.56 -15.16
CA LYS A 212 13.41 26.29 -15.30
C LYS A 212 12.50 26.15 -14.09
N GLU A 213 12.87 25.32 -13.12
CA GLU A 213 12.06 24.98 -11.95
C GLU A 213 11.79 26.17 -11.04
N VAL A 214 12.66 27.19 -11.05
CA VAL A 214 12.45 28.45 -10.31
C VAL A 214 11.12 29.15 -10.65
N ASN A 215 10.53 28.83 -11.81
CA ASN A 215 9.23 29.37 -12.23
C ASN A 215 8.04 28.56 -11.73
N PHE A 216 8.27 27.36 -11.18
CA PHE A 216 7.20 26.55 -10.63
C PHE A 216 6.53 27.29 -9.48
N ARG A 217 5.19 27.29 -9.51
CA ARG A 217 4.38 27.81 -8.43
C ARG A 217 3.39 26.73 -8.01
N PRO A 218 3.12 26.60 -6.71
CA PRO A 218 2.13 25.65 -6.23
C PRO A 218 0.74 25.90 -6.79
N PHE A 219 -0.02 24.81 -6.97
CA PHE A 219 -1.38 24.89 -7.47
C PHE A 219 -2.39 25.17 -6.35
N GLY A 220 -3.41 25.94 -6.70
CA GLY A 220 -4.58 26.16 -5.86
C GLY A 220 -4.39 27.23 -4.78
N THR A 221 -5.19 27.11 -3.72
CA THR A 221 -5.25 28.09 -2.62
C THR A 221 -4.55 27.55 -1.39
N VAL A 222 -3.65 28.35 -0.80
CA VAL A 222 -2.99 28.03 0.47
C VAL A 222 -4.03 27.98 1.60
N LEU A 223 -4.12 26.84 2.27
CA LEU A 223 -4.98 26.63 3.43
C LEU A 223 -4.23 26.81 4.75
N HIS A 224 -2.98 26.38 4.79
CA HIS A 224 -2.18 26.42 6.01
C HIS A 224 -0.69 26.55 5.69
N THR A 225 0.04 27.24 6.56
CA THR A 225 1.49 27.40 6.51
C THR A 225 2.05 27.10 7.89
N TYR A 226 3.12 26.31 7.94
CA TYR A 226 3.84 25.97 9.16
C TYR A 226 5.32 25.84 8.88
N SER A 227 6.16 26.04 9.90
CA SER A 227 7.60 25.92 9.77
C SER A 227 8.12 24.87 10.74
N VAL A 228 9.14 24.12 10.31
CA VAL A 228 9.85 23.12 11.13
C VAL A 228 11.30 23.54 11.18
N HIS A 229 11.85 23.65 12.37
CA HIS A 229 13.26 23.96 12.56
C HIS A 229 14.10 22.77 12.08
N ASN A 230 15.00 23.01 11.13
CA ASN A 230 15.96 22.00 10.69
C ASN A 230 17.29 22.23 11.40
N GLU A 231 17.63 21.33 12.33
CA GLU A 231 18.86 21.40 13.12
C GLU A 231 20.14 21.26 12.25
N GLU A 232 20.08 20.49 11.16
CA GLU A 232 21.22 20.24 10.27
C GLU A 232 21.50 21.45 9.37
N ALA A 233 20.45 22.09 8.87
CA ALA A 233 20.55 23.29 8.04
C ALA A 233 20.71 24.58 8.87
N GLY A 234 20.38 24.55 10.16
CA GLY A 234 20.38 25.71 11.05
C GLY A 234 19.30 26.75 10.72
N GLU A 235 18.31 26.39 9.90
CA GLU A 235 17.25 27.28 9.39
C GLU A 235 15.87 26.63 9.50
N ASP A 236 14.84 27.47 9.56
CA ASP A 236 13.45 27.03 9.57
C ASP A 236 12.97 26.70 8.15
N ILE A 237 12.59 25.45 7.91
CA ILE A 237 11.97 25.04 6.65
C ILE A 237 10.48 25.34 6.73
N THR A 238 9.98 26.11 5.78
CA THR A 238 8.56 26.51 5.71
C THR A 238 7.79 25.64 4.72
N TYR A 239 6.67 25.11 5.19
CA TYR A 239 5.77 24.24 4.44
C TYR A 239 4.41 24.89 4.23
N GLN A 240 3.78 24.56 3.10
CA GLN A 240 2.43 25.04 2.76
C GLN A 240 1.52 23.89 2.36
N ILE A 241 0.28 23.93 2.85
CA ILE A 241 -0.78 23.01 2.44
C ILE A 241 -1.74 23.77 1.55
N CYS A 242 -1.97 23.27 0.34
CA CYS A 242 -2.84 23.87 -0.65
C CYS A 242 -4.01 22.96 -1.00
N LYS A 243 -5.14 23.59 -1.31
CA LYS A 243 -6.26 22.95 -1.99
C LYS A 243 -6.27 23.35 -3.45
N ALA A 244 -6.15 22.38 -4.34
CA ALA A 244 -6.22 22.54 -5.77
C ALA A 244 -7.48 21.86 -6.35
N ASP A 245 -7.79 22.20 -7.59
CA ASP A 245 -8.83 21.57 -8.40
C ASP A 245 -8.40 21.55 -9.86
N MET A 246 -9.12 20.80 -10.70
CA MET A 246 -8.83 20.64 -12.12
C MET A 246 -9.02 21.92 -12.95
N THR A 247 -9.55 23.00 -12.36
CA THR A 247 -9.64 24.31 -13.03
C THR A 247 -8.32 25.08 -12.99
N CYS A 248 -7.38 24.68 -12.11
CA CYS A 248 -6.05 25.25 -12.03
C CYS A 248 -5.23 24.92 -13.30
N PRO A 249 -4.75 25.92 -14.05
CA PRO A 249 -3.95 25.67 -15.26
C PRO A 249 -2.70 24.84 -14.96
N GLY A 250 -2.48 23.77 -15.73
CA GLY A 250 -1.32 22.88 -15.55
C GLY A 250 -1.45 21.84 -14.42
N PHE A 251 -2.54 21.87 -13.64
CA PHE A 251 -2.71 20.96 -12.51
C PHE A 251 -3.04 19.53 -12.96
N ARG A 252 -3.75 19.34 -14.07
CA ARG A 252 -4.06 18.01 -14.61
C ARG A 252 -2.80 17.24 -14.95
N GLU A 253 -1.90 17.86 -15.71
CA GLU A 253 -0.63 17.27 -16.11
C GLU A 253 0.29 17.04 -14.90
N TYR A 254 0.24 17.95 -13.91
CA TYR A 254 0.95 17.76 -12.65
C TYR A 254 0.40 16.57 -11.85
N HIS A 255 -0.92 16.44 -11.75
CA HIS A 255 -1.59 15.33 -11.08
C HIS A 255 -1.24 14.00 -11.76
N GLU A 256 -1.19 13.96 -13.10
CA GLU A 256 -0.79 12.76 -13.85
C GLU A 256 0.64 12.30 -13.52
N ARG A 257 1.58 13.23 -13.34
CA ARG A 257 2.95 12.91 -12.88
C ARG A 257 2.97 12.43 -11.43
N LEU A 258 2.11 13.01 -10.60
CA LEU A 258 2.08 12.75 -9.16
C LEU A 258 1.36 11.44 -8.80
N GLN A 259 0.28 11.08 -9.50
CA GLN A 259 -0.49 9.87 -9.19
C GLN A 259 0.32 8.59 -9.41
N THR A 260 1.37 8.63 -10.24
CA THR A 260 2.30 7.51 -10.44
C THR A 260 2.92 7.04 -9.12
N PHE A 261 3.18 7.95 -8.17
CA PHE A 261 3.71 7.59 -6.85
C PHE A 261 2.74 6.73 -6.02
N LEU A 262 1.43 6.81 -6.28
CA LEU A 262 0.46 5.97 -5.57
C LEU A 262 0.66 4.49 -5.88
N MET A 263 1.05 4.17 -7.12
CA MET A 263 1.33 2.80 -7.57
C MET A 263 2.51 2.15 -6.81
N TRP A 264 3.42 2.98 -6.27
CA TRP A 264 4.63 2.53 -5.59
C TRP A 264 4.48 2.40 -4.08
N PHE A 265 3.54 3.13 -3.47
CA PHE A 265 3.48 3.30 -2.01
C PHE A 265 2.11 2.97 -1.41
N ILE A 266 1.14 2.59 -2.23
CA ILE A 266 -0.19 2.20 -1.78
C ILE A 266 -0.56 0.90 -2.49
N GLU A 267 -0.61 -0.17 -1.69
CA GLU A 267 -0.80 -1.55 -2.15
C GLU A 267 -1.98 -1.71 -3.13
N THR A 268 -3.11 -1.07 -2.85
CA THR A 268 -4.35 -1.23 -3.62
C THR A 268 -4.71 0.01 -4.45
N ALA A 269 -3.73 0.87 -4.78
CA ALA A 269 -3.97 2.07 -5.56
C ALA A 269 -4.57 1.81 -6.94
N SER A 270 -5.40 2.75 -7.39
CA SER A 270 -5.77 2.91 -8.79
C SER A 270 -5.94 4.39 -9.10
N PHE A 271 -5.77 4.75 -10.38
CA PHE A 271 -5.97 6.12 -10.82
C PHE A 271 -7.44 6.53 -10.73
N ILE A 272 -7.65 7.77 -10.30
CA ILE A 272 -8.98 8.33 -10.11
C ILE A 272 -9.53 8.89 -11.43
N ASP A 273 -10.85 8.96 -11.53
CA ASP A 273 -11.52 9.70 -12.60
C ASP A 273 -11.46 11.20 -12.28
N VAL A 274 -10.54 11.90 -12.94
CA VAL A 274 -10.28 13.34 -12.76
C VAL A 274 -11.40 14.23 -13.32
N ASP A 275 -12.31 13.69 -14.12
CA ASP A 275 -13.44 14.44 -14.67
C ASP A 275 -14.65 14.44 -13.69
N ASP A 276 -14.59 13.67 -12.60
CA ASP A 276 -15.54 13.77 -11.49
C ASP A 276 -15.25 15.03 -10.65
N GLU A 277 -16.10 16.05 -10.80
CA GLU A 277 -16.03 17.33 -10.08
C GLU A 277 -16.15 17.20 -8.55
N ARG A 278 -16.45 16.00 -8.03
CA ARG A 278 -16.53 15.73 -6.59
C ARG A 278 -15.16 15.65 -5.93
N TRP A 279 -14.08 15.52 -6.69
CA TRP A 279 -12.73 15.44 -6.15
C TRP A 279 -12.20 16.78 -5.67
N ASP A 280 -11.86 16.83 -4.38
CA ASP A 280 -11.02 17.88 -3.81
C ASP A 280 -9.58 17.35 -3.62
N TYR A 281 -8.59 18.13 -4.07
CA TYR A 281 -7.17 17.76 -4.00
C TYR A 281 -6.44 18.57 -2.94
N PHE A 282 -5.84 17.89 -1.96
CA PHE A 282 -5.03 18.52 -0.93
C PHE A 282 -3.56 18.11 -1.08
N LEU A 283 -2.70 19.12 -1.19
CA LEU A 283 -1.27 18.99 -1.46
C LEU A 283 -0.48 19.63 -0.32
N VAL A 284 0.52 18.91 0.19
CA VAL A 284 1.62 19.53 0.95
C VAL A 284 2.69 19.86 -0.08
N GLN A 285 3.06 21.12 -0.19
CA GLN A 285 4.20 21.52 -1.01
C GLN A 285 5.48 21.08 -0.29
N MET A 286 6.31 20.30 -0.97
CA MET A 286 7.17 19.24 -0.42
C MET A 286 6.33 17.99 -0.11
N LEU A 287 6.14 17.17 -1.14
CA LEU A 287 5.36 15.94 -1.08
C LEU A 287 5.90 15.05 0.04
N ILE A 288 5.02 14.44 0.85
CA ILE A 288 5.43 13.46 1.87
C ILE A 288 5.81 12.15 1.16
N LEU A 289 6.96 12.15 0.51
CA LEU A 289 7.64 10.96 -0.02
C LEU A 289 8.55 10.39 1.07
N PRO A 290 9.10 9.17 0.89
CA PRO A 290 9.97 8.55 1.89
C PRO A 290 11.01 9.48 2.55
N PRO A 291 11.65 10.43 1.83
CA PRO A 291 12.58 11.39 2.43
C PRO A 291 12.00 12.34 3.49
N PHE A 292 10.67 12.49 3.57
CA PHE A 292 9.98 13.43 4.47
C PHE A 292 8.97 12.74 5.40
N GLN A 293 9.04 11.41 5.51
CA GLN A 293 8.20 10.67 6.43
C GLN A 293 8.73 10.81 7.87
N GLY A 294 7.82 10.76 8.86
CA GLY A 294 8.19 10.84 10.27
C GLY A 294 8.33 12.25 10.85
N GLU A 295 8.35 13.30 10.02
CA GLU A 295 8.50 14.71 10.44
C GLU A 295 7.17 15.42 10.80
N GLY A 296 6.06 14.68 10.90
CA GLY A 296 4.77 15.24 11.31
C GLY A 296 3.95 15.92 10.20
N HIS A 297 4.46 16.01 8.96
CA HIS A 297 3.72 16.59 7.82
C HIS A 297 2.36 15.93 7.57
N GLY A 298 2.26 14.61 7.74
CA GLY A 298 1.01 13.88 7.58
C GLY A 298 -0.05 14.31 8.60
N ALA A 299 0.37 14.66 9.82
CA ALA A 299 -0.53 15.14 10.86
C ALA A 299 -1.02 16.54 10.53
N GLN A 300 -0.12 17.43 10.09
CA GLN A 300 -0.46 18.78 9.65
C GLN A 300 -1.43 18.77 8.46
N LEU A 301 -1.21 17.87 7.48
CA LEU A 301 -2.10 17.69 6.34
C LEU A 301 -3.49 17.25 6.77
N LEU A 302 -3.58 16.16 7.53
CA LEU A 302 -4.87 15.63 7.97
C LEU A 302 -5.62 16.64 8.85
N GLU A 303 -4.92 17.32 9.75
CA GLU A 303 -5.48 18.37 10.59
C GLU A 303 -6.02 19.54 9.74
N SER A 304 -5.28 19.95 8.70
CA SER A 304 -5.72 21.02 7.78
C SER A 304 -6.95 20.62 6.95
N VAL A 305 -7.02 19.37 6.49
CA VAL A 305 -8.20 18.82 5.79
C VAL A 305 -9.42 18.80 6.73
N HIS A 306 -9.24 18.37 7.98
CA HIS A 306 -10.30 18.42 8.98
C HIS A 306 -10.79 19.85 9.21
N ARG A 307 -9.88 20.81 9.47
CA ARG A 307 -10.23 22.23 9.65
C ARG A 307 -10.98 22.81 8.45
N TYR A 308 -10.56 22.47 7.23
CA TYR A 308 -11.25 22.89 6.01
C TYR A 308 -12.70 22.40 5.98
N TYR A 309 -12.94 21.11 6.17
CA TYR A 309 -14.30 20.55 6.10
C TYR A 309 -15.18 20.83 7.32
N ILE A 310 -14.60 21.13 8.48
CA ILE A 310 -15.35 21.61 9.66
C ILE A 310 -16.15 22.86 9.31
N SER A 311 -15.57 23.77 8.52
CA SER A 311 -16.24 25.00 8.07
C SER A 311 -17.40 24.76 7.10
N SER A 312 -17.50 23.56 6.51
CA SER A 312 -18.53 23.22 5.53
C SER A 312 -19.78 22.62 6.21
N PRO A 313 -20.95 23.29 6.15
CA PRO A 313 -22.19 22.75 6.71
C PRO A 313 -22.72 21.56 5.91
N LYS A 314 -22.26 21.39 4.65
CA LYS A 314 -22.67 20.28 3.78
C LYS A 314 -22.03 18.95 4.18
N VAL A 315 -20.92 19.00 4.92
CA VAL A 315 -20.19 17.80 5.36
C VAL A 315 -20.73 17.31 6.69
N MET A 316 -21.05 16.01 6.75
CA MET A 316 -21.53 15.29 7.92
C MET A 316 -20.35 14.77 8.74
N ASP A 317 -19.49 13.98 8.12
CA ASP A 317 -18.28 13.42 8.72
C ASP A 317 -17.19 13.17 7.67
N ILE A 318 -15.97 12.88 8.17
CA ILE A 318 -14.80 12.55 7.36
C ILE A 318 -14.43 11.07 7.59
N THR A 319 -14.38 10.30 6.51
CA THR A 319 -14.06 8.86 6.50
C THR A 319 -12.86 8.57 5.61
N ALA A 320 -12.39 7.32 5.60
CA ALA A 320 -11.37 6.82 4.67
C ALA A 320 -11.90 5.55 3.98
N GLU A 321 -11.53 5.34 2.72
CA GLU A 321 -11.92 4.18 1.91
C GLU A 321 -11.38 2.87 2.46
N ASP A 322 -10.07 2.70 2.42
CA ASP A 322 -9.38 1.53 2.94
C ASP A 322 -8.15 1.97 3.74
N PRO A 323 -8.35 2.35 5.02
CA PRO A 323 -7.30 2.97 5.81
C PRO A 323 -6.23 1.94 6.21
N SER A 324 -5.00 2.12 5.73
CA SER A 324 -3.83 1.35 6.20
C SER A 324 -3.60 1.53 7.70
N GLU A 325 -2.88 0.60 8.34
CA GLU A 325 -2.59 0.69 9.78
C GLU A 325 -1.87 1.98 10.16
N ASN A 326 -0.92 2.40 9.32
CA ASN A 326 -0.17 3.65 9.51
C ASN A 326 -1.10 4.87 9.44
N TYR A 327 -2.03 4.89 8.48
CA TYR A 327 -3.05 5.93 8.40
C TYR A 327 -3.98 5.92 9.63
N VAL A 328 -4.41 4.75 10.11
CA VAL A 328 -5.23 4.64 11.32
C VAL A 328 -4.52 5.25 12.53
N LYS A 329 -3.22 4.94 12.73
CA LYS A 329 -2.40 5.50 13.83
C LYS A 329 -2.27 7.01 13.72
N LEU A 330 -2.02 7.53 12.51
CA LEU A 330 -1.95 8.97 12.24
C LEU A 330 -3.28 9.67 12.52
N ARG A 331 -4.39 9.12 12.01
CA ARG A 331 -5.75 9.64 12.22
C ARG A 331 -6.08 9.68 13.69
N ASP A 332 -5.85 8.60 14.42
CA ASP A 332 -6.16 8.54 15.84
C ASP A 332 -5.38 9.59 16.63
N PHE A 333 -4.08 9.79 16.34
CA PHE A 333 -3.28 10.86 16.94
C PHE A 333 -3.88 12.25 16.68
N VAL A 334 -4.14 12.59 15.41
CA VAL A 334 -4.70 13.90 15.04
C VAL A 334 -6.07 14.13 15.66
N LEU A 335 -6.94 13.14 15.63
CA LEU A 335 -8.29 13.28 16.17
C LEU A 335 -8.31 13.39 17.69
N VAL A 336 -7.43 12.66 18.40
CA VAL A 336 -7.30 12.80 19.86
C VAL A 336 -6.76 14.20 20.19
N LYS A 337 -5.74 14.67 19.48
CA LYS A 337 -5.20 16.04 19.64
C LYS A 337 -6.29 17.10 19.49
N LEU A 338 -7.17 16.97 18.50
CA LEU A 338 -8.28 17.90 18.25
C LEU A 338 -9.43 17.79 19.27
N CYS A 339 -9.60 16.62 19.91
CA CYS A 339 -10.74 16.34 20.77
C CYS A 339 -10.47 16.44 22.26
N GLN A 340 -9.21 16.34 22.71
CA GLN A 340 -8.88 16.17 24.12
C GLN A 340 -9.42 17.29 25.03
N ASP A 341 -9.59 18.50 24.48
CA ASP A 341 -10.09 19.67 25.22
C ASP A 341 -11.61 19.84 25.15
N LEU A 342 -12.34 18.92 24.49
CA LEU A 342 -13.80 19.01 24.41
C LEU A 342 -14.46 18.60 25.74
N PRO A 343 -15.50 19.33 26.19
CA PRO A 343 -16.23 19.01 27.42
C PRO A 343 -16.80 17.58 27.48
N CYS A 344 -17.20 16.97 26.36
CA CYS A 344 -17.64 15.57 26.36
C CYS A 344 -16.56 14.56 26.76
N PHE A 345 -15.29 14.94 26.71
CA PHE A 345 -14.14 14.11 27.08
C PHE A 345 -13.49 14.52 28.39
N SER A 346 -14.20 15.25 29.26
CA SER A 346 -13.73 15.48 30.64
C SER A 346 -13.52 14.16 31.39
N ASP A 347 -12.61 14.16 32.36
CA ASP A 347 -12.23 12.99 33.15
C ASP A 347 -13.44 12.24 33.71
N GLU A 348 -14.39 12.98 34.29
CA GLU A 348 -15.63 12.43 34.84
C GLU A 348 -16.44 11.67 33.78
N LYS A 349 -16.60 12.25 32.58
CA LYS A 349 -17.35 11.64 31.48
C LYS A 349 -16.59 10.47 30.88
N LEU A 350 -15.27 10.54 30.79
CA LEU A 350 -14.44 9.42 30.38
C LEU A 350 -14.68 8.23 31.32
N PHE A 351 -14.71 8.43 32.65
CA PHE A 351 -14.95 7.36 33.62
C PHE A 351 -16.36 6.74 33.53
N GLN A 352 -17.38 7.54 33.23
CA GLN A 352 -18.77 7.07 33.03
C GLN A 352 -18.95 6.17 31.79
N GLY A 353 -18.02 6.25 30.85
CA GLY A 353 -17.96 5.38 29.67
C GLY A 353 -18.42 6.06 28.38
N PHE A 354 -18.34 5.32 27.28
CA PHE A 354 -18.65 5.86 25.95
C PHE A 354 -20.12 6.29 25.83
N SER A 355 -20.36 7.57 25.53
CA SER A 355 -21.70 8.18 25.54
C SER A 355 -22.14 8.65 24.14
N LYS A 356 -23.46 8.86 23.97
CA LYS A 356 -24.00 9.48 22.74
C LYS A 356 -23.63 10.96 22.63
N GLU A 357 -23.44 11.63 23.77
CA GLU A 357 -23.03 13.04 23.82
C GLU A 357 -21.66 13.23 23.18
N MET A 358 -20.68 12.36 23.47
CA MET A 358 -19.37 12.36 22.82
C MET A 358 -19.50 12.30 21.30
N VAL A 359 -20.38 11.44 20.78
CA VAL A 359 -20.61 11.30 19.33
C VAL A 359 -21.23 12.56 18.73
N MET A 360 -22.25 13.11 19.39
CA MET A 360 -22.94 14.31 18.90
C MET A 360 -22.03 15.53 18.89
N GLU A 361 -21.29 15.77 19.98
CA GLU A 361 -20.40 16.92 20.09
C GLU A 361 -19.24 16.84 19.09
N THR A 362 -18.59 15.68 18.98
CA THR A 362 -17.48 15.49 18.03
C THR A 362 -17.92 15.52 16.56
N GLN A 363 -19.09 14.98 16.24
CA GLN A 363 -19.64 15.07 14.88
C GLN A 363 -19.98 16.51 14.52
N GLN A 364 -20.65 17.24 15.42
CA GLN A 364 -21.06 18.62 15.16
C GLN A 364 -19.89 19.58 15.05
N LYS A 365 -18.93 19.50 15.98
CA LYS A 365 -17.79 20.41 16.04
C LYS A 365 -16.65 20.05 15.08
N LEU A 366 -16.39 18.76 14.89
CA LEU A 366 -15.17 18.28 14.24
C LEU A 366 -15.41 17.35 13.05
N LYS A 367 -16.68 17.07 12.68
CA LYS A 367 -17.06 16.16 11.59
C LYS A 367 -16.49 14.75 11.78
N ILE A 368 -16.44 14.29 13.02
CA ILE A 368 -15.89 12.97 13.38
C ILE A 368 -17.01 11.93 13.40
N ASN A 369 -16.78 10.79 12.73
CA ASN A 369 -17.74 9.69 12.72
C ASN A 369 -17.77 8.95 14.09
N LYS A 370 -18.83 8.17 14.32
CA LYS A 370 -19.00 7.41 15.57
C LYS A 370 -17.87 6.42 15.86
N GLN A 371 -17.31 5.77 14.85
CA GLN A 371 -16.26 4.76 15.02
C GLN A 371 -14.95 5.40 15.47
N HIS A 372 -14.58 6.54 14.88
CA HIS A 372 -13.43 7.34 15.25
C HIS A 372 -13.61 7.93 16.65
N CYS A 373 -14.79 8.49 16.96
CA CYS A 373 -15.15 8.97 18.30
C CYS A 373 -14.97 7.87 19.36
N ARG A 374 -15.36 6.62 19.05
CA ARG A 374 -15.14 5.47 19.94
C ARG A 374 -13.65 5.23 20.20
N ARG A 375 -12.78 5.31 19.19
CA ARG A 375 -11.32 5.14 19.36
C ARG A 375 -10.72 6.27 20.19
N ILE A 376 -11.12 7.52 19.95
CA ILE A 376 -10.70 8.70 20.72
C ILE A 376 -11.02 8.52 22.21
N TYR A 377 -12.27 8.10 22.51
CA TYR A 377 -12.67 7.77 23.88
C TYR A 377 -11.77 6.70 24.50
N GLU A 378 -11.44 5.63 23.77
CA GLU A 378 -10.61 4.53 24.30
C GLU A 378 -9.18 5.02 24.62
N ILE A 379 -8.59 5.84 23.75
CA ILE A 379 -7.24 6.41 23.95
C ILE A 379 -7.21 7.36 25.14
N LEU A 380 -8.16 8.31 25.20
CA LEU A 380 -8.25 9.25 26.32
C LEU A 380 -8.58 8.54 27.64
N ARG A 381 -9.45 7.53 27.60
CA ARG A 381 -9.75 6.69 28.77
C ARG A 381 -8.51 5.93 29.24
N LEU A 382 -7.68 5.41 28.33
CA LEU A 382 -6.42 4.75 28.70
C LEU A 382 -5.47 5.72 29.39
N ARG A 383 -5.33 6.95 28.86
CA ARG A 383 -4.46 7.99 29.44
C ARG A 383 -4.78 8.28 30.91
N MET A 384 -6.06 8.23 31.27
CA MET A 384 -6.52 8.49 32.65
C MET A 384 -6.63 7.23 33.52
N THR A 385 -6.46 6.05 32.94
CA THR A 385 -6.58 4.79 33.68
C THR A 385 -5.23 4.39 34.25
N ASP A 386 -5.14 4.33 35.58
CA ASP A 386 -4.00 3.71 36.25
C ASP A 386 -4.00 2.19 35.97
N MET A 387 -3.07 1.76 35.11
CA MET A 387 -2.93 0.37 34.70
C MET A 387 -2.25 -0.51 35.77
N SER A 388 -1.73 0.09 36.86
CA SER A 388 -1.22 -0.66 38.01
C SER A 388 -2.33 -1.11 38.97
N ASP A 389 -3.48 -0.41 38.94
CA ASP A 389 -4.70 -0.82 39.64
C ASP A 389 -5.41 -1.94 38.88
N ALA A 390 -5.44 -3.13 39.49
CA ALA A 390 -5.99 -4.33 38.87
C ALA A 390 -7.47 -4.21 38.49
N GLU A 391 -8.28 -3.50 39.27
CA GLU A 391 -9.71 -3.37 38.99
C GLU A 391 -9.96 -2.37 37.88
N LYS A 392 -9.27 -1.22 37.89
CA LYS A 392 -9.37 -0.23 36.81
C LYS A 392 -8.87 -0.80 35.48
N ALA A 393 -7.73 -1.48 35.49
CA ALA A 393 -7.19 -2.17 34.31
C ALA A 393 -8.15 -3.24 33.79
N ARG A 394 -8.79 -4.02 34.68
CA ARG A 394 -9.79 -5.03 34.32
C ARG A 394 -11.01 -4.41 33.66
N LEU A 395 -11.58 -3.35 34.23
CA LEU A 395 -12.76 -2.66 33.69
C LEU A 395 -12.49 -2.07 32.31
N TYR A 396 -11.35 -1.42 32.14
CA TYR A 396 -10.92 -0.88 30.85
C TYR A 396 -10.77 -2.00 29.81
N ARG A 397 -10.02 -3.08 30.13
CA ARG A 397 -9.84 -4.24 29.24
C ARG A 397 -11.16 -4.85 28.80
N LEU A 398 -12.13 -4.98 29.72
CA LEU A 398 -13.46 -5.52 29.40
C LEU A 398 -14.26 -4.60 28.47
N ASP A 399 -14.13 -3.28 28.57
CA ASP A 399 -14.77 -2.34 27.63
C ASP A 399 -14.19 -2.47 26.21
N ILE A 400 -12.86 -2.51 26.09
CA ILE A 400 -12.20 -2.66 24.78
C ILE A 400 -12.54 -4.01 24.13
N LYS A 401 -12.42 -5.11 24.88
CA LYS A 401 -12.73 -6.45 24.35
C LYS A 401 -14.19 -6.60 23.93
N ARG A 402 -15.13 -5.91 24.60
CA ARG A 402 -16.54 -5.88 24.17
C ARG A 402 -16.73 -5.28 22.78
N ARG A 403 -15.88 -4.34 22.36
CA ARG A 403 -15.85 -3.83 20.98
C ARG A 403 -15.15 -4.81 20.04
N LEU A 404 -13.95 -5.27 20.41
CA LEU A 404 -13.11 -6.11 19.55
C LEU A 404 -13.73 -7.48 19.23
N ILE A 405 -14.62 -7.99 20.08
CA ILE A 405 -15.37 -9.24 19.79
C ILE A 405 -16.47 -9.07 18.72
N GLY A 406 -16.83 -7.82 18.39
CA GLY A 406 -17.91 -7.50 17.44
C GLY A 406 -17.76 -8.16 16.07
N PRO A 407 -16.61 -8.01 15.39
CA PRO A 407 -16.31 -8.68 14.12
C PRO A 407 -16.44 -10.20 14.20
N PHE A 408 -15.90 -10.85 15.24
CA PHE A 408 -16.01 -12.30 15.44
C PHE A 408 -17.47 -12.76 15.51
N LYS A 409 -18.31 -12.03 16.24
CA LYS A 409 -19.77 -12.31 16.33
C LYS A 409 -20.48 -12.09 14.98
N LYS A 410 -20.05 -11.11 14.19
CA LYS A 410 -20.61 -10.86 12.85
C LYS A 410 -20.23 -12.01 11.90
N ASN A 411 -18.95 -12.37 11.84
CA ASN A 411 -18.45 -13.48 11.03
C ASN A 411 -19.15 -14.79 11.42
N GLN A 412 -19.32 -15.06 12.73
CA GLN A 412 -20.04 -16.24 13.20
C GLN A 412 -21.49 -16.29 12.72
N ARG A 413 -22.18 -15.13 12.66
CA ARG A 413 -23.55 -15.04 12.12
C ARG A 413 -23.58 -15.24 10.60
N GLU A 414 -22.59 -14.73 9.89
CA GLU A 414 -22.47 -14.91 8.43
C GLU A 414 -22.16 -16.36 8.07
N LEU A 415 -21.22 -16.99 8.78
CA LEU A 415 -20.97 -18.43 8.72
C LEU A 415 -22.20 -19.25 9.05
N ALA A 416 -22.98 -18.87 10.06
CA ALA A 416 -24.25 -19.55 10.39
C ALA A 416 -25.31 -19.40 9.29
N LYS A 417 -25.29 -18.31 8.50
CA LYS A 417 -26.14 -18.14 7.32
C LYS A 417 -25.62 -18.98 6.15
N MET A 418 -24.32 -18.97 5.89
CA MET A 418 -23.68 -19.79 4.85
C MET A 418 -23.90 -21.29 5.12
N LYS A 419 -23.82 -21.73 6.38
CA LYS A 419 -24.18 -23.08 6.86
C LYS A 419 -25.58 -23.54 6.45
N LYS A 420 -26.52 -22.61 6.28
CA LYS A 420 -27.90 -22.93 5.87
C LYS A 420 -28.07 -23.05 4.36
N CYS A 421 -27.07 -22.63 3.58
CA CYS A 421 -27.13 -22.52 2.13
C CYS A 421 -26.10 -23.40 1.39
N LEU A 422 -25.13 -24.00 2.10
CA LEU A 422 -24.04 -24.80 1.52
C LEU A 422 -24.20 -26.30 1.78
N ASN A 423 -23.62 -27.13 0.92
CA ASN A 423 -23.64 -28.59 1.03
C ASN A 423 -22.73 -29.10 2.17
N PRO A 424 -22.99 -30.28 2.77
CA PRO A 424 -22.28 -30.78 3.95
C PRO A 424 -20.76 -31.00 3.77
N GLU A 425 -20.31 -31.31 2.55
CA GLU A 425 -18.88 -31.54 2.25
C GLU A 425 -18.06 -30.23 2.20
N GLU A 426 -18.61 -29.16 1.62
CA GLU A 426 -17.99 -27.82 1.61
C GLU A 426 -17.90 -27.21 3.01
N LEU A 427 -18.86 -27.59 3.87
CA LEU A 427 -18.97 -27.09 5.22
C LEU A 427 -17.89 -27.64 6.17
N THR A 428 -17.47 -28.88 5.96
CA THR A 428 -16.50 -29.56 6.83
C THR A 428 -15.10 -28.97 6.69
N ASN A 429 -14.73 -28.52 5.48
CA ASN A 429 -13.44 -27.86 5.22
C ASN A 429 -13.34 -26.45 5.84
N GLN A 430 -14.46 -25.72 5.94
CA GLN A 430 -14.48 -24.39 6.59
C GLN A 430 -14.66 -24.47 8.12
N MET A 431 -15.33 -25.49 8.64
CA MET A 431 -15.62 -25.63 10.08
C MET A 431 -14.41 -26.00 10.93
N ASN A 432 -13.39 -26.64 10.35
CA ASN A 432 -12.16 -26.99 11.07
C ASN A 432 -11.25 -25.79 11.38
N GLN A 433 -11.59 -24.57 10.92
CA GLN A 433 -10.80 -23.35 11.14
C GLN A 433 -11.25 -22.49 12.33
N ILE A 434 -12.30 -22.85 13.07
CA ILE A 434 -12.80 -22.00 14.17
C ILE A 434 -12.78 -22.75 15.49
N ASP A 435 -11.60 -22.84 16.08
CA ASP A 435 -11.43 -23.20 17.48
C ASP A 435 -11.74 -21.97 18.36
N LEU A 436 -12.59 -22.15 19.38
CA LEU A 436 -12.94 -21.10 20.34
C LEU A 436 -11.70 -20.62 21.12
N ASN A 437 -10.72 -21.51 21.36
CA ASN A 437 -9.47 -21.14 22.01
C ASN A 437 -8.64 -20.20 21.13
N MET A 438 -8.56 -20.50 19.82
CA MET A 438 -7.88 -19.65 18.85
C MET A 438 -8.53 -18.27 18.73
N GLN A 439 -9.86 -18.17 18.85
CA GLN A 439 -10.55 -16.88 18.88
C GLN A 439 -10.22 -16.05 20.13
N HIS A 440 -10.10 -16.70 21.29
CA HIS A 440 -9.74 -16.03 22.54
C HIS A 440 -8.30 -15.49 22.50
N GLU A 441 -7.37 -16.25 21.92
CA GLU A 441 -5.98 -15.88 21.72
C GLU A 441 -5.85 -14.70 20.74
N GLN A 442 -6.45 -14.81 19.55
CA GLN A 442 -6.49 -13.71 18.56
C GLN A 442 -7.07 -12.41 19.12
N LEU A 443 -8.11 -12.51 19.96
CA LEU A 443 -8.72 -11.35 20.62
C LEU A 443 -7.79 -10.72 21.66
N GLU A 444 -6.99 -11.53 22.37
CA GLU A 444 -5.97 -11.03 23.29
C GLU A 444 -4.82 -10.37 22.54
N GLU A 445 -4.29 -10.99 21.49
CA GLU A 445 -3.25 -10.40 20.63
C GLU A 445 -3.70 -9.05 20.04
N SER A 446 -4.90 -9.01 19.46
CA SER A 446 -5.50 -7.77 18.93
C SER A 446 -5.63 -6.69 20.00
N TYR A 447 -5.98 -7.08 21.23
CA TYR A 447 -6.06 -6.15 22.36
C TYR A 447 -4.67 -5.62 22.73
N GLN A 448 -3.67 -6.49 22.88
CA GLN A 448 -2.32 -6.09 23.25
C GLN A 448 -1.69 -5.16 22.20
N GLN A 449 -1.85 -5.49 20.91
CA GLN A 449 -1.39 -4.64 19.82
C GLN A 449 -2.07 -3.26 19.86
N LEU A 450 -3.39 -3.22 20.04
CA LEU A 450 -4.14 -1.97 20.15
C LEU A 450 -3.68 -1.10 21.32
N ILE A 451 -3.41 -1.70 22.49
CA ILE A 451 -2.90 -0.97 23.66
C ILE A 451 -1.50 -0.43 23.42
N SER A 452 -0.64 -1.20 22.77
CA SER A 452 0.69 -0.75 22.35
C SER A 452 0.60 0.49 21.47
N ASP A 453 -0.29 0.46 20.46
CA ASP A 453 -0.52 1.60 19.57
C ASP A 453 -1.09 2.82 20.31
N TYR A 454 -2.06 2.63 21.21
CA TYR A 454 -2.62 3.72 22.01
C TYR A 454 -1.59 4.35 22.94
N ARG A 455 -0.69 3.57 23.55
CA ARG A 455 0.40 4.11 24.39
C ARG A 455 1.34 5.00 23.60
N ARG A 456 1.74 4.57 22.39
CA ARG A 456 2.57 5.39 21.49
C ARG A 456 1.90 6.72 21.14
N ILE A 457 0.58 6.72 20.94
CA ILE A 457 -0.18 7.96 20.70
C ILE A 457 -0.13 8.87 21.92
N ILE A 458 -0.35 8.34 23.12
CA ILE A 458 -0.31 9.11 24.38
C ILE A 458 1.08 9.71 24.62
N GLU A 459 2.14 8.93 24.38
CA GLU A 459 3.53 9.39 24.48
C GLU A 459 3.80 10.56 23.53
N ARG A 460 3.37 10.44 22.27
CA ARG A 460 3.50 11.52 21.27
C ARG A 460 2.70 12.76 21.65
N LEU A 461 1.50 12.60 22.21
CA LEU A 461 0.68 13.73 22.68
C LEU A 461 1.28 14.46 23.88
N ALA A 462 2.15 13.81 24.66
CA ALA A 462 2.85 14.46 25.77
C ALA A 462 4.07 15.27 25.29
N GLN A 463 4.56 15.02 24.08
CA GLN A 463 5.70 15.69 23.46
C GLN A 463 5.27 16.84 22.52
N ALA A 464 4.01 16.81 22.06
CA ALA A 464 3.40 17.81 21.18
C ALA A 464 2.72 18.92 21.99
#